data_AF-A0A965NVU8-F1
#
_entry.id   AF-A0A965NVU8-F1
#
_cell.length_a   1.000
_cell.length_b   1.000
_cell.length_c   1.000
_cell.angle_alpha   90.00
_cell.angle_beta   90.00
_cell.angle_gamma   90.00
#
_symmetry.space_group_name_H-M   'P 1'
#
loop_
_entity.id
_entity.type
_entity.pdbx_description
1 polymer ?
#
loop_
_entity_poly.entity_id
_entity_poly.type
_entity_poly.pdbx_seq_one_letter_code
_entity_poly.pdbx_strand_id
1 'polypeptide(L)'
;MDHTRRRHRRLAEKDFEHKFEYWGGRLFASTADGGFNCAGCHGGMNGGGGVASYAVTDPKTGEVKAVNWKAPAINTVYLRYSEEEIRFILNYGRPFSPMSAWGLVGGGPMNEQQIQTVLDYLKSIQIPRENCASPDAKATMCDGGHLPADKQAEIQAEAERLVENGTYGSVGEALFNLDLGAGSYSCARCHTKGWSYGEPQITGGGAFGPNLTGGSTIRQFPNQDDMIAFISAGSEYGKKYGEQGQGGGRMPGFGGMLTQDQVRAIVEYVRGL
;
A
#
# COMPACT_ATOMS: atom_id res chain seq x y z
N MET A 1 11.01 -43.02 11.54
CA MET A 1 12.18 -42.11 11.47
C MET A 1 11.90 -40.80 10.70
N ASP A 2 10.94 -40.79 9.76
CA ASP A 2 10.60 -39.60 8.95
C ASP A 2 9.83 -38.51 9.74
N HIS A 3 8.89 -38.89 10.61
CA HIS A 3 8.06 -37.93 11.35
C HIS A 3 8.85 -37.06 12.34
N THR A 4 9.86 -37.61 13.02
CA THR A 4 10.68 -36.87 13.99
C THR A 4 11.61 -35.88 13.29
N ARG A 5 12.21 -36.27 12.14
CA ARG A 5 13.01 -35.35 11.30
C ARG A 5 12.17 -34.20 10.74
N ARG A 6 10.94 -34.48 10.26
CA ARG A 6 10.01 -33.43 9.79
C ARG A 6 9.59 -32.48 10.92
N ARG A 7 9.50 -32.96 12.16
CA ARG A 7 9.18 -32.11 13.32
C ARG A 7 10.37 -31.22 13.72
N HIS A 8 11.58 -31.76 13.78
CA HIS A 8 12.79 -30.98 14.08
C HIS A 8 13.07 -29.92 13.02
N ARG A 9 12.87 -30.24 11.74
CA ARG A 9 12.99 -29.28 10.64
C ARG A 9 12.00 -28.13 10.78
N ARG A 10 10.72 -28.42 11.04
CA ARG A 10 9.68 -27.40 11.25
C ARG A 10 9.95 -26.51 12.46
N LEU A 11 10.53 -27.05 13.54
CA LEU A 11 10.92 -26.25 14.70
C LEU A 11 12.10 -25.33 14.39
N ALA A 12 13.11 -25.82 13.68
CA ALA A 12 14.26 -25.01 13.27
C ALA A 12 13.87 -23.89 12.28
N GLU A 13 12.93 -24.16 11.36
CA GLU A 13 12.36 -23.16 10.45
C GLU A 13 11.64 -22.05 11.23
N LYS A 14 10.80 -22.40 12.21
CA LYS A 14 10.12 -21.42 13.09
C LYS A 14 11.08 -20.60 13.94
N ASP A 15 12.10 -21.22 14.53
CA ASP A 15 13.11 -20.51 15.32
C ASP A 15 13.93 -19.53 14.47
N PHE A 16 14.17 -19.86 13.21
CA PHE A 16 14.84 -18.98 12.26
C PHE A 16 13.96 -17.80 11.85
N GLU A 17 12.68 -18.05 11.53
CA GLU A 17 11.69 -17.00 11.24
C GLU A 17 11.60 -16.00 12.40
N HIS A 18 11.45 -16.47 13.64
CA HIS A 18 11.37 -15.60 14.81
C HIS A 18 12.63 -14.73 15.01
N LYS A 19 13.82 -15.24 14.67
CA LYS A 19 15.05 -14.45 14.74
C LYS A 19 15.07 -13.35 13.69
N PHE A 20 14.62 -13.63 12.47
CA PHE A 20 14.57 -12.66 11.38
C PHE A 20 13.52 -11.59 11.64
N GLU A 21 12.33 -11.99 12.12
CA GLU A 21 11.30 -11.07 12.59
C GLU A 21 11.83 -10.17 13.72
N TYR A 22 12.57 -10.73 14.69
CA TYR A 22 13.17 -9.96 15.78
C TYR A 22 14.22 -8.95 15.29
N TRP A 23 15.14 -9.36 14.41
CA TRP A 23 16.15 -8.46 13.85
C TRP A 23 15.52 -7.36 12.99
N GLY A 24 14.54 -7.71 12.17
CA GLY A 24 13.76 -6.77 11.38
C GLY A 24 13.01 -5.77 12.25
N GLY A 25 12.39 -6.23 13.34
CA GLY A 25 11.70 -5.37 14.29
C GLY A 25 12.62 -4.33 14.94
N ARG A 26 13.87 -4.69 15.25
CA ARG A 26 14.85 -3.73 15.76
C ARG A 26 15.25 -2.68 14.72
N LEU A 27 15.38 -3.07 13.46
CA LEU A 27 15.64 -2.12 12.37
C LEU A 27 14.42 -1.23 12.10
N PHE A 28 13.22 -1.78 12.23
CA PHE A 28 11.95 -1.07 12.00
C PHE A 28 11.63 -0.05 13.10
N ALA A 29 12.12 -0.27 14.33
CA ALA A 29 11.84 0.55 15.50
C ALA A 29 12.20 2.03 15.34
N SER A 30 11.74 2.85 16.28
CA SER A 30 12.04 4.29 16.30
C SER A 30 13.56 4.54 16.38
N THR A 31 14.02 5.72 15.98
CA THR A 31 15.42 6.11 16.22
C THR A 31 15.76 6.15 17.70
N ALA A 32 14.80 6.48 18.57
CA ALA A 32 14.98 6.46 20.02
C ALA A 32 15.29 5.05 20.55
N ASP A 33 14.79 4.02 19.87
CA ASP A 33 15.04 2.61 20.19
C ASP A 33 16.22 2.02 19.39
N GLY A 34 16.98 2.86 18.68
CA GLY A 34 18.13 2.46 17.87
C GLY A 34 17.78 1.84 16.50
N GLY A 35 16.54 1.99 16.04
CA GLY A 35 16.09 1.60 14.70
C GLY A 35 16.22 2.72 13.66
N PHE A 36 15.76 2.43 12.45
CA PHE A 36 15.76 3.36 11.31
C PHE A 36 14.48 4.20 11.20
N ASN A 37 13.65 4.19 12.25
CA ASN A 37 12.47 5.03 12.41
C ASN A 37 11.31 4.75 11.44
N CYS A 38 11.23 3.53 10.90
CA CYS A 38 10.06 3.13 10.11
C CYS A 38 8.79 3.22 10.97
N ALA A 39 8.85 2.77 12.22
CA ALA A 39 7.79 2.88 13.21
C ALA A 39 7.40 4.34 13.50
N GLY A 40 8.35 5.28 13.51
CA GLY A 40 8.06 6.70 13.74
C GLY A 40 7.16 7.30 12.67
N CYS A 41 7.37 6.91 11.40
CA CYS A 41 6.53 7.37 10.29
C CYS A 41 5.24 6.55 10.15
N HIS A 42 5.33 5.22 10.21
CA HIS A 42 4.24 4.31 9.84
C HIS A 42 3.30 3.90 11.00
N GLY A 43 3.26 4.66 12.09
CA GLY A 43 2.26 4.45 13.16
C GLY A 43 2.67 3.40 14.18
N GLY A 44 3.92 3.46 14.64
CA GLY A 44 4.49 2.57 15.64
C GLY A 44 4.86 1.18 15.11
N MET A 45 5.19 0.28 16.02
CA MET A 45 5.65 -1.08 15.69
C MET A 45 4.61 -1.89 14.92
N ASN A 46 3.32 -1.60 15.10
CA ASN A 46 2.24 -2.27 14.39
C ASN A 46 2.00 -1.75 12.97
N GLY A 47 2.71 -0.71 12.51
CA GLY A 47 2.61 -0.23 11.13
C GLY A 47 1.20 0.24 10.73
N GLY A 48 0.41 0.77 11.66
CA GLY A 48 -1.01 1.10 11.48
C GLY A 48 -1.29 2.35 10.64
N GLY A 49 -0.24 3.04 10.17
CA GLY A 49 -0.32 4.31 9.47
C GLY A 49 -0.08 5.47 10.44
N GLY A 50 0.55 6.52 9.94
CA GLY A 50 1.00 7.64 10.75
C GLY A 50 1.24 8.90 9.93
N VAL A 51 2.12 9.74 10.43
CA VAL A 51 2.47 11.02 9.80
C VAL A 51 3.98 11.21 9.79
N ALA A 52 4.49 11.87 8.76
CA ALA A 52 5.88 12.25 8.63
C ALA A 52 6.00 13.70 8.19
N SER A 53 6.87 14.47 8.83
CA SER A 53 7.19 15.83 8.36
C SER A 53 7.95 15.77 7.04
N TYR A 54 7.59 16.62 6.09
CA TYR A 54 8.20 16.66 4.77
C TYR A 54 8.30 18.07 4.22
N ALA A 55 9.42 18.40 3.58
CA ALA A 55 9.60 19.67 2.89
C ALA A 55 9.10 19.53 1.44
N VAL A 56 8.11 20.34 1.07
CA VAL A 56 7.60 20.45 -0.29
C VAL A 56 8.07 21.77 -0.88
N THR A 57 8.70 21.71 -2.05
CA THR A 57 9.10 22.89 -2.82
C THR A 57 8.02 23.23 -3.85
N ASP A 58 7.57 24.48 -3.87
CA ASP A 58 6.75 25.00 -4.96
C ASP A 58 7.65 25.17 -6.20
N PRO A 59 7.38 24.48 -7.32
CA PRO A 59 8.21 24.56 -8.52
C PRO A 59 8.11 25.90 -9.26
N LYS A 60 7.11 26.76 -8.96
CA LYS A 60 6.92 28.07 -9.59
C LYS A 60 7.67 29.17 -8.84
N THR A 61 7.61 29.15 -7.51
CA THR A 61 8.20 30.21 -6.66
C THR A 61 9.54 29.80 -6.05
N GLY A 62 9.83 28.51 -5.98
CA GLY A 62 10.97 27.96 -5.25
C GLY A 62 10.77 27.93 -3.73
N GLU A 63 9.62 28.38 -3.23
CA GLU A 63 9.32 28.38 -1.80
C GLU A 63 9.28 26.96 -1.24
N VAL A 64 9.90 26.75 -0.08
CA VAL A 64 9.90 25.47 0.63
C VAL A 64 9.02 25.58 1.86
N LYS A 65 8.03 24.68 1.97
CA LYS A 65 7.16 24.58 3.13
C LYS A 65 7.23 23.20 3.76
N ALA A 66 7.15 23.16 5.09
CA ALA A 66 6.98 21.91 5.83
C ALA A 66 5.50 21.51 5.84
N VAL A 67 5.23 20.24 5.55
CA VAL A 67 3.88 19.66 5.57
C VAL A 67 3.86 18.37 6.40
N ASN A 68 2.68 18.00 6.88
CA ASN A 68 2.44 16.72 7.55
C ASN A 68 1.95 15.71 6.51
N TRP A 69 2.84 14.80 6.11
CA TRP A 69 2.55 13.76 5.13
C TRP A 69 1.92 12.54 5.78
N LYS A 70 0.78 12.08 5.24
CA LYS A 70 0.10 10.83 5.60
C LYS A 70 0.95 9.62 5.19
N ALA A 71 1.62 9.01 6.17
CA ALA A 71 2.40 7.80 5.97
C ALA A 71 1.45 6.59 6.05
N PRO A 72 1.30 5.80 4.98
CA PRO A 72 0.25 4.80 4.89
C PRO A 72 0.45 3.67 5.90
N ALA A 73 -0.64 3.03 6.30
CA ALA A 73 -0.60 1.75 7.01
C ALA A 73 0.11 0.69 6.15
N ILE A 74 1.07 0.00 6.77
CA ILE A 74 1.87 -1.05 6.13
C ILE A 74 1.59 -2.43 6.72
N ASN A 75 0.74 -2.53 7.75
CA ASN A 75 0.16 -3.80 8.21
C ASN A 75 -0.88 -4.40 7.24
N THR A 76 -1.10 -3.80 6.08
CA THR A 76 -1.90 -4.35 4.98
C THR A 76 -1.13 -4.35 3.66
N VAL A 77 0.17 -4.05 3.69
CA VAL A 77 0.97 -3.83 2.47
C VAL A 77 1.03 -5.06 1.57
N TYR A 78 1.07 -6.27 2.13
CA TYR A 78 1.15 -7.51 1.36
C TYR A 78 -0.20 -7.95 0.76
N LEU A 79 -1.31 -7.26 1.07
CA LEU A 79 -2.57 -7.42 0.33
C LEU A 79 -2.56 -6.69 -1.01
N ARG A 80 -1.52 -5.86 -1.25
CA ARG A 80 -1.44 -4.94 -2.39
C ARG A 80 -0.19 -5.08 -3.23
N TYR A 81 0.90 -5.50 -2.60
CA TYR A 81 2.22 -5.56 -3.20
C TYR A 81 2.83 -6.93 -2.98
N SER A 82 3.60 -7.39 -3.97
CA SER A 82 4.49 -8.53 -3.80
C SER A 82 5.68 -8.17 -2.91
N GLU A 83 6.40 -9.19 -2.42
CA GLU A 83 7.64 -8.96 -1.67
C GLU A 83 8.68 -8.22 -2.51
N GLU A 84 8.80 -8.54 -3.80
CA GLU A 84 9.73 -7.89 -4.72
C GLU A 84 9.41 -6.40 -4.90
N GLU A 85 8.13 -6.04 -4.99
CA GLU A 85 7.70 -4.65 -5.08
C GLU A 85 8.00 -3.88 -3.78
N ILE A 86 7.75 -4.49 -2.61
CA ILE A 86 8.09 -3.90 -1.32
C ILE A 86 9.60 -3.77 -1.17
N ARG A 87 10.37 -4.77 -1.58
CA ARG A 87 11.84 -4.73 -1.61
C ARG A 87 12.33 -3.60 -2.51
N PHE A 88 11.74 -3.41 -3.68
CA PHE A 88 12.07 -2.29 -4.55
C PHE A 88 11.83 -0.95 -3.85
N ILE A 89 10.70 -0.79 -3.16
CA ILE A 89 10.38 0.42 -2.39
C ILE A 89 11.38 0.63 -1.24
N LEU A 90 11.75 -0.41 -0.51
CA LEU A 90 12.75 -0.29 0.56
C LEU A 90 14.13 0.04 -0.01
N ASN A 91 14.49 -0.54 -1.14
CA ASN A 91 15.78 -0.30 -1.78
C ASN A 91 15.91 1.12 -2.33
N TYR A 92 14.88 1.63 -3.02
CA TYR A 92 14.97 2.87 -3.80
C TYR A 92 14.10 4.01 -3.26
N GLY A 93 13.36 3.78 -2.19
CA GLY A 93 12.38 4.72 -1.65
C GLY A 93 11.17 4.91 -2.57
N ARG A 94 10.39 5.96 -2.28
CA ARG A 94 9.36 6.48 -3.18
C ARG A 94 9.63 7.95 -3.45
N PRO A 95 10.06 8.31 -4.67
CA PRO A 95 10.26 9.69 -5.07
C PRO A 95 9.02 10.55 -4.79
N PHE A 96 9.25 11.83 -4.50
CA PHE A 96 8.21 12.82 -4.18
C PHE A 96 7.41 12.47 -2.92
N SER A 97 8.03 11.76 -1.98
CA SER A 97 7.46 11.45 -0.67
C SER A 97 8.57 11.44 0.40
N PRO A 98 8.22 11.37 1.70
CA PRO A 98 9.18 11.24 2.79
C PRO A 98 9.87 9.86 2.85
N MET A 99 9.41 8.88 2.05
CA MET A 99 9.96 7.53 2.06
C MET A 99 11.28 7.47 1.29
N SER A 100 12.39 7.66 2.00
CA SER A 100 13.76 7.55 1.47
C SER A 100 14.12 6.11 1.07
N ALA A 101 15.24 5.98 0.33
CA ALA A 101 15.89 4.71 0.08
C ALA A 101 16.55 4.18 1.36
N TRP A 102 16.35 2.89 1.66
CA TRP A 102 16.97 2.19 2.79
C TRP A 102 18.01 1.18 2.35
N GLY A 103 17.87 0.56 1.18
CA GLY A 103 18.85 -0.40 0.68
C GLY A 103 20.11 0.27 0.10
N LEU A 104 21.27 -0.36 0.30
CA LEU A 104 22.57 0.11 -0.25
C LEU A 104 22.51 0.37 -1.76
N VAL A 105 21.77 -0.46 -2.50
CA VAL A 105 21.62 -0.35 -3.96
C VAL A 105 20.90 0.93 -4.41
N GLY A 106 20.12 1.57 -3.53
CA GLY A 106 19.50 2.87 -3.77
C GLY A 106 20.13 4.00 -2.95
N GLY A 107 21.29 3.76 -2.33
CA GLY A 107 22.03 4.74 -1.52
C GLY A 107 21.61 4.82 -0.05
N GLY A 108 20.78 3.89 0.42
CA GLY A 108 20.41 3.77 1.84
C GLY A 108 21.43 2.98 2.68
N PRO A 109 21.23 2.89 4.01
CA PRO A 109 22.22 2.32 4.93
C PRO A 109 22.17 0.80 5.11
N MET A 110 21.15 0.11 4.59
CA MET A 110 20.88 -1.31 4.87
C MET A 110 21.38 -2.22 3.76
N ASN A 111 22.09 -3.29 4.14
CA ASN A 111 22.45 -4.35 3.20
C ASN A 111 21.27 -5.27 2.87
N GLU A 112 21.47 -6.18 1.91
CA GLU A 112 20.42 -7.09 1.44
C GLU A 112 19.82 -7.97 2.56
N GLN A 113 20.65 -8.44 3.49
CA GLN A 113 20.19 -9.24 4.62
C GLN A 113 19.35 -8.42 5.60
N GLN A 114 19.74 -7.18 5.89
CA GLN A 114 18.96 -6.28 6.73
C GLN A 114 17.60 -5.97 6.09
N ILE A 115 17.57 -5.71 4.78
CA ILE A 115 16.32 -5.53 4.02
C ILE A 115 15.45 -6.79 4.12
N GLN A 116 16.03 -7.99 3.99
CA GLN A 116 15.29 -9.24 4.18
C GLN A 116 14.66 -9.32 5.57
N THR A 117 15.42 -9.03 6.63
CA THR A 117 14.87 -9.11 8.00
C THR A 117 13.74 -8.10 8.22
N VAL A 118 13.82 -6.90 7.64
CA VAL A 118 12.70 -5.92 7.66
C VAL A 118 11.49 -6.48 6.93
N LEU A 119 11.66 -7.09 5.75
CA LEU A 119 10.55 -7.71 5.02
C LEU A 119 9.89 -8.82 5.83
N ASP A 120 10.67 -9.64 6.55
CA ASP A 120 10.14 -10.71 7.38
C ASP A 120 9.38 -10.16 8.60
N TYR A 121 9.88 -9.08 9.22
CA TYR A 121 9.12 -8.34 10.22
C TYR A 121 7.82 -7.76 9.66
N LEU A 122 7.83 -7.18 8.45
CA LEU A 122 6.61 -6.67 7.83
C LEU A 122 5.57 -7.78 7.64
N LYS A 123 5.98 -9.00 7.27
CA LYS A 123 5.08 -10.16 7.15
C LYS A 123 4.45 -10.57 8.49
N SER A 124 5.12 -10.32 9.62
CA SER A 124 4.63 -10.71 10.94
C SER A 124 3.59 -9.73 11.49
N ILE A 125 3.64 -8.47 11.08
CA ILE A 125 2.70 -7.42 11.55
C ILE A 125 1.46 -7.24 10.67
N GLN A 126 1.29 -8.05 9.60
CA GLN A 126 0.10 -7.89 8.75
C GLN A 126 -1.18 -8.24 9.50
N ILE A 127 -2.27 -7.55 9.17
CA ILE A 127 -3.62 -7.94 9.56
C ILE A 127 -3.89 -9.34 8.99
N PRO A 128 -4.36 -10.31 9.81
CA PRO A 128 -4.72 -11.63 9.33
C PRO A 128 -5.77 -11.56 8.22
N ARG A 129 -5.58 -12.33 7.16
CA ARG A 129 -6.52 -12.43 6.04
C ARG A 129 -7.58 -13.49 6.32
N GLU A 130 -8.76 -13.28 5.76
CA GLU A 130 -9.85 -14.26 5.74
C GLU A 130 -9.90 -14.99 4.40
N ASN A 131 -10.49 -16.18 4.39
CA ASN A 131 -10.71 -17.00 3.18
C ASN A 131 -9.42 -17.35 2.41
N CYS A 132 -8.35 -17.63 3.14
CA CYS A 132 -7.11 -18.19 2.59
C CYS A 132 -7.39 -19.46 1.76
N ALA A 133 -6.72 -19.59 0.60
CA ALA A 133 -6.83 -20.77 -0.26
C ALA A 133 -6.40 -22.07 0.43
N SER A 134 -5.46 -21.97 1.39
CA SER A 134 -5.07 -23.07 2.27
C SER A 134 -5.38 -22.72 3.73
N PRO A 135 -6.14 -23.54 4.45
CA PRO A 135 -6.47 -23.29 5.87
C PRO A 135 -5.25 -23.42 6.79
N ASP A 136 -4.19 -24.10 6.36
CA ASP A 136 -2.95 -24.27 7.13
C ASP A 136 -1.92 -23.15 6.89
N ALA A 137 -2.21 -22.21 5.98
CA ALA A 137 -1.31 -21.10 5.68
C ALA A 137 -1.28 -20.06 6.80
N LYS A 138 -0.14 -19.38 6.99
CA LYS A 138 -0.04 -18.23 7.91
C LYS A 138 -1.00 -17.15 7.41
N ALA A 139 -2.04 -16.84 8.18
CA ALA A 139 -3.10 -15.91 7.77
C ALA A 139 -2.57 -14.52 7.36
N THR A 140 -1.41 -14.11 7.85
CA THR A 140 -0.79 -12.83 7.46
C THR A 140 -0.30 -12.80 6.00
N MET A 141 -0.02 -13.97 5.41
CA MET A 141 0.66 -14.13 4.12
C MET A 141 0.02 -15.18 3.21
N CYS A 142 -1.24 -15.55 3.44
CA CYS A 142 -1.89 -16.60 2.66
C CYS A 142 -2.35 -16.13 1.27
N ASP A 143 -2.29 -17.05 0.30
CA ASP A 143 -2.79 -16.84 -1.05
C ASP A 143 -4.32 -16.81 -1.08
N GLY A 144 -4.89 -15.96 -1.95
CA GLY A 144 -6.34 -15.83 -2.15
C GLY A 144 -7.11 -15.18 -1.00
N GLY A 145 -6.48 -14.97 0.16
CA GLY A 145 -7.11 -14.33 1.29
C GLY A 145 -7.33 -12.83 1.08
N HIS A 146 -8.38 -12.29 1.69
CA HIS A 146 -8.71 -10.87 1.66
C HIS A 146 -8.67 -10.25 3.07
N LEU A 147 -8.70 -8.92 3.12
CA LEU A 147 -8.86 -8.16 4.34
C LEU A 147 -10.14 -8.61 5.07
N PRO A 148 -10.13 -8.77 6.40
CA PRO A 148 -11.30 -9.22 7.16
C PRO A 148 -12.60 -8.47 6.79
N ALA A 149 -13.72 -9.19 6.75
CA ALA A 149 -15.00 -8.64 6.30
C ALA A 149 -15.47 -7.45 7.15
N ASP A 150 -15.15 -7.42 8.45
CA ASP A 150 -15.43 -6.29 9.35
C ASP A 150 -14.65 -5.03 8.95
N LYS A 151 -13.40 -5.17 8.50
CA LYS A 151 -12.58 -4.08 7.96
C LYS A 151 -13.07 -3.61 6.60
N GLN A 152 -13.55 -4.51 5.75
CA GLN A 152 -14.19 -4.13 4.49
C GLN A 152 -15.51 -3.37 4.73
N ALA A 153 -16.28 -3.78 5.74
CA ALA A 153 -17.47 -3.07 6.18
C ALA A 153 -17.15 -1.70 6.80
N GLU A 154 -16.06 -1.58 7.57
CA GLU A 154 -15.55 -0.30 8.10
C GLU A 154 -15.22 0.69 6.97
N ILE A 155 -14.56 0.21 5.91
CA ILE A 155 -14.26 1.00 4.70
C ILE A 155 -15.55 1.50 4.04
N GLN A 156 -16.54 0.62 3.90
CA GLN A 156 -17.83 0.97 3.29
C GLN A 156 -18.58 2.01 4.13
N ALA A 157 -18.70 1.77 5.43
CA ALA A 157 -19.42 2.65 6.35
C ALA A 157 -18.79 4.04 6.41
N GLU A 158 -17.46 4.14 6.39
CA GLU A 158 -16.80 5.44 6.37
C GLU A 158 -17.03 6.19 5.04
N ALA A 159 -17.01 5.47 3.90
CA ALA A 159 -17.33 6.07 2.61
C ALA A 159 -18.77 6.59 2.56
N GLU A 160 -19.73 5.81 3.06
CA GLU A 160 -21.14 6.21 3.17
C GLU A 160 -21.31 7.42 4.09
N ARG A 161 -20.68 7.42 5.27
CA ARG A 161 -20.70 8.53 6.21
C ARG A 161 -20.18 9.84 5.60
N LEU A 162 -19.12 9.76 4.77
CA LEU A 162 -18.55 10.91 4.05
C LEU A 162 -19.46 11.44 2.93
N VAL A 163 -20.33 10.59 2.39
CA VAL A 163 -21.37 11.03 1.44
C VAL A 163 -22.52 11.66 2.19
N GLU A 164 -23.01 11.02 3.25
CA GLU A 164 -24.13 11.48 4.06
C GLU A 164 -23.87 12.85 4.69
N ASN A 165 -22.64 13.12 5.11
CA ASN A 165 -22.27 14.43 5.68
C ASN A 165 -21.92 15.48 4.60
N GLY A 166 -22.01 15.14 3.31
CA GLY A 166 -21.77 16.05 2.19
C GLY A 166 -20.29 16.31 1.87
N THR A 167 -19.35 15.51 2.40
CA THR A 167 -17.93 15.65 2.05
C THR A 167 -17.66 15.25 0.60
N TYR A 168 -18.33 14.20 0.12
CA TYR A 168 -18.21 13.69 -1.25
C TYR A 168 -19.58 13.43 -1.88
N GLY A 169 -19.66 13.50 -3.21
CA GLY A 169 -20.92 13.35 -3.95
C GLY A 169 -21.35 11.90 -4.19
N SER A 170 -20.46 10.93 -4.00
CA SER A 170 -20.75 9.51 -4.19
C SER A 170 -19.82 8.61 -3.37
N VAL A 171 -20.23 7.35 -3.16
CA VAL A 171 -19.40 6.34 -2.48
C VAL A 171 -18.09 6.10 -3.25
N GLY A 172 -18.13 6.08 -4.59
CA GLY A 172 -16.93 5.92 -5.42
C GLY A 172 -15.92 7.05 -5.22
N GLU A 173 -16.41 8.29 -5.13
CA GLU A 173 -15.56 9.46 -4.82
C GLU A 173 -14.96 9.40 -3.41
N ALA A 174 -15.77 8.98 -2.43
CA ALA A 174 -15.33 8.83 -1.05
C ALA A 174 -14.26 7.75 -0.91
N LEU A 175 -14.45 6.58 -1.53
CA LEU A 175 -13.45 5.50 -1.57
C LEU A 175 -12.16 5.95 -2.29
N PHE A 176 -12.28 6.68 -3.39
CA PHE A 176 -11.14 7.23 -4.12
C PHE A 176 -10.27 8.14 -3.23
N ASN A 177 -10.90 8.91 -2.33
CA ASN A 177 -10.28 9.89 -1.44
C ASN A 177 -10.22 9.46 0.04
N LEU A 178 -10.38 8.18 0.36
CA LEU A 178 -10.56 7.71 1.73
C LEU A 178 -9.32 7.92 2.62
N ASP A 179 -9.49 8.56 3.77
CA ASP A 179 -8.39 8.84 4.72
C ASP A 179 -8.06 7.67 5.66
N LEU A 180 -8.94 6.67 5.76
CA LEU A 180 -8.77 5.51 6.64
C LEU A 180 -7.43 4.78 6.38
N GLY A 181 -6.77 4.35 7.47
CA GLY A 181 -5.45 3.73 7.41
C GLY A 181 -4.35 4.66 6.86
N ALA A 182 -4.45 5.96 7.13
CA ALA A 182 -3.61 7.00 6.54
C ALA A 182 -3.62 6.97 5.00
N GLY A 183 -4.80 6.66 4.45
CA GLY A 183 -5.06 6.54 3.03
C GLY A 183 -4.58 5.25 2.37
N SER A 184 -4.26 4.19 3.11
CA SER A 184 -3.82 2.92 2.50
C SER A 184 -4.78 2.34 1.46
N TYR A 185 -6.07 2.71 1.54
CA TYR A 185 -7.12 2.32 0.61
C TYR A 185 -7.39 3.35 -0.52
N SER A 186 -6.81 4.56 -0.43
CA SER A 186 -7.13 5.69 -1.29
C SER A 186 -6.28 5.73 -2.56
N CYS A 187 -6.97 5.87 -3.70
CA CYS A 187 -6.37 6.06 -5.01
C CYS A 187 -5.74 7.44 -5.15
N ALA A 188 -6.34 8.46 -4.51
CA ALA A 188 -5.90 9.84 -4.56
C ALA A 188 -4.47 10.03 -4.05
N ARG A 189 -3.96 9.14 -3.18
CA ARG A 189 -2.55 9.15 -2.75
C ARG A 189 -1.55 9.15 -3.90
N CYS A 190 -1.88 8.47 -5.00
CA CYS A 190 -1.03 8.41 -6.17
C CYS A 190 -1.56 9.29 -7.30
N HIS A 191 -2.89 9.43 -7.43
CA HIS A 191 -3.53 10.08 -8.57
C HIS A 191 -4.00 11.52 -8.32
N THR A 192 -3.81 12.07 -7.12
CA THR A 192 -4.14 13.46 -6.79
C THR A 192 -2.94 14.13 -6.12
N LYS A 193 -2.33 15.10 -6.80
CA LYS A 193 -1.22 15.87 -6.22
C LYS A 193 -1.67 16.55 -4.93
N GLY A 194 -0.85 16.45 -3.89
CA GLY A 194 -1.08 17.12 -2.60
C GLY A 194 -2.07 16.46 -1.66
N TRP A 195 -2.78 15.41 -2.10
CA TRP A 195 -3.71 14.67 -1.26
C TRP A 195 -3.04 14.12 0.01
N SER A 196 -1.83 13.58 -0.13
CA SER A 196 -1.09 12.96 0.99
C SER A 196 -0.68 13.94 2.08
N TYR A 197 -0.85 15.25 1.92
CA TYR A 197 -0.56 16.25 2.94
C TYR A 197 -1.68 17.28 3.12
N GLY A 198 -2.92 16.91 2.75
CA GLY A 198 -4.11 17.72 3.05
C GLY A 198 -4.32 18.92 2.12
N GLU A 199 -3.60 19.00 1.01
CA GLU A 199 -3.75 20.04 0.00
C GLU A 199 -4.01 19.43 -1.39
N PRO A 200 -5.09 18.66 -1.55
CA PRO A 200 -5.40 18.04 -2.83
C PRO A 200 -5.59 19.11 -3.91
N GLN A 201 -4.96 18.89 -5.06
CA GLN A 201 -5.23 19.63 -6.29
C GLN A 201 -6.41 18.97 -7.04
N ILE A 202 -6.41 19.02 -8.37
CA ILE A 202 -7.44 18.37 -9.20
C ILE A 202 -7.49 16.87 -8.85
N THR A 203 -8.65 16.40 -8.38
CA THR A 203 -8.89 14.98 -8.09
C THR A 203 -8.67 14.14 -9.34
N GLY A 204 -7.82 13.11 -9.22
CA GLY A 204 -7.45 12.28 -10.37
C GLY A 204 -6.52 12.96 -11.38
N GLY A 205 -6.11 14.22 -11.15
CA GLY A 205 -5.26 15.02 -12.05
C GLY A 205 -3.84 14.50 -12.27
N GLY A 206 -3.46 13.42 -11.58
CA GLY A 206 -2.14 12.81 -11.63
C GLY A 206 -1.18 13.36 -10.59
N ALA A 207 -0.19 12.54 -10.22
CA ALA A 207 0.96 12.92 -9.40
C ALA A 207 2.06 11.87 -9.53
N PHE A 208 2.02 10.85 -8.67
CA PHE A 208 2.88 9.68 -8.79
C PHE A 208 2.31 8.68 -9.81
N GLY A 209 0.98 8.52 -9.81
CA GLY A 209 0.23 7.81 -10.83
C GLY A 209 -0.20 8.75 -11.96
N PRO A 210 -0.61 8.19 -13.12
CA PRO A 210 -1.06 8.96 -14.28
C PRO A 210 -2.31 9.79 -13.99
N ASN A 211 -2.55 10.78 -14.86
CA ASN A 211 -3.82 11.50 -14.91
C ASN A 211 -4.97 10.56 -15.32
N LEU A 212 -6.07 10.62 -14.57
CA LEU A 212 -7.27 9.83 -14.76
C LEU A 212 -8.44 10.64 -15.36
N THR A 213 -8.32 11.97 -15.43
CA THR A 213 -9.39 12.87 -15.87
C THR A 213 -9.56 12.94 -17.39
N GLY A 214 -10.63 13.59 -17.83
CA GLY A 214 -10.88 13.90 -19.25
C GLY A 214 -11.10 12.64 -20.08
N GLY A 215 -11.76 11.63 -19.50
CA GLY A 215 -12.02 10.35 -20.17
C GLY A 215 -10.78 9.51 -20.45
N SER A 216 -9.65 9.78 -19.77
CA SER A 216 -8.39 9.03 -19.91
C SER A 216 -8.60 7.55 -19.63
N THR A 217 -9.34 7.23 -18.57
CA THR A 217 -9.62 5.85 -18.15
C THR A 217 -10.54 5.12 -19.12
N ILE A 218 -11.53 5.79 -19.72
CA ILE A 218 -12.41 5.21 -20.75
C ILE A 218 -11.60 4.84 -22.01
N ARG A 219 -10.68 5.71 -22.45
CA ARG A 219 -9.83 5.42 -23.61
C ARG A 219 -8.87 4.27 -23.33
N GLN A 220 -8.34 4.20 -22.11
CA GLN A 220 -7.42 3.14 -21.72
C GLN A 220 -8.14 1.80 -21.50
N PHE A 221 -9.36 1.83 -20.97
CA PHE A 221 -10.21 0.69 -20.69
C PHE A 221 -11.62 0.91 -21.26
N PRO A 222 -11.85 0.59 -22.55
CA PRO A 222 -13.17 0.71 -23.16
C PRO A 222 -14.23 -0.12 -22.41
N ASN A 223 -13.86 -1.33 -22.01
CA ASN A 223 -14.67 -2.19 -21.14
C ASN A 223 -14.43 -1.87 -19.66
N GLN A 224 -15.51 -1.66 -18.91
CA GLN A 224 -15.48 -1.42 -17.47
C GLN A 224 -14.91 -2.60 -16.69
N ASP A 225 -15.22 -3.84 -17.09
CA ASP A 225 -14.78 -5.04 -16.39
C ASP A 225 -13.25 -5.23 -16.49
N ASP A 226 -12.64 -4.83 -17.60
CA ASP A 226 -11.18 -4.84 -17.75
C ASP A 226 -10.50 -3.87 -16.77
N MET A 227 -11.15 -2.72 -16.50
CA MET A 227 -10.66 -1.77 -15.50
C MET A 227 -10.83 -2.31 -14.08
N ILE A 228 -11.95 -2.95 -13.77
CA ILE A 228 -12.18 -3.61 -12.47
C ILE A 228 -11.12 -4.70 -12.24
N ALA A 229 -10.86 -5.55 -13.25
CA ALA A 229 -9.84 -6.58 -13.19
C ALA A 229 -8.45 -5.99 -12.97
N PHE A 230 -8.11 -4.91 -13.68
CA PHE A 230 -6.84 -4.22 -13.51
C PHE A 230 -6.67 -3.58 -12.12
N ILE A 231 -7.68 -2.90 -11.59
CA ILE A 231 -7.61 -2.33 -10.23
C ILE A 231 -7.53 -3.44 -9.17
N SER A 232 -8.21 -4.57 -9.40
CA SER A 232 -8.16 -5.72 -8.50
C SER A 232 -6.77 -6.35 -8.45
N ALA A 233 -6.14 -6.56 -9.62
CA ALA A 233 -4.85 -7.24 -9.75
C ALA A 233 -3.63 -6.32 -9.55
N GLY A 234 -3.74 -5.05 -9.96
CA GLY A 234 -2.62 -4.11 -10.01
C GLY A 234 -1.85 -4.17 -11.33
N SER A 235 -0.88 -3.27 -11.47
CA SER A 235 0.03 -3.26 -12.63
C SER A 235 1.18 -4.23 -12.41
N GLU A 236 1.51 -5.05 -13.40
CA GLU A 236 2.71 -5.90 -13.37
C GLU A 236 3.79 -5.35 -14.31
N TYR A 237 5.06 -5.40 -13.89
CA TYR A 237 6.16 -4.85 -14.68
C TYR A 237 6.26 -5.52 -16.06
N GLY A 238 6.22 -4.71 -17.11
CA GLY A 238 6.37 -5.15 -18.49
C GLY A 238 5.11 -5.78 -19.11
N LYS A 239 4.08 -6.11 -18.32
CA LYS A 239 2.83 -6.69 -18.84
C LYS A 239 1.90 -5.63 -19.41
N LYS A 240 1.17 -6.00 -20.48
CA LYS A 240 0.14 -5.15 -21.06
C LYS A 240 -1.06 -5.02 -20.11
N TYR A 241 -1.66 -3.83 -20.05
CA TYR A 241 -2.98 -3.60 -19.49
C TYR A 241 -3.78 -2.62 -20.35
N GLY A 242 -5.12 -2.74 -20.35
CA GLY A 242 -5.99 -1.93 -21.21
C GLY A 242 -5.59 -2.00 -22.69
N GLU A 243 -5.86 -0.94 -23.44
CA GLU A 243 -5.57 -0.88 -24.88
C GLU A 243 -4.07 -0.82 -25.18
N GLN A 244 -3.33 0.10 -24.55
CA GLN A 244 -1.92 0.40 -24.86
C GLN A 244 -1.04 0.64 -23.62
N GLY A 245 -1.49 0.19 -22.45
CA GLY A 245 -0.76 0.38 -21.20
C GLY A 245 0.30 -0.70 -21.03
N GLN A 246 1.48 -0.31 -20.54
CA GLN A 246 2.48 -1.25 -20.04
C GLN A 246 2.69 -1.03 -18.55
N GLY A 247 2.49 -2.08 -17.76
CA GLY A 247 2.56 -2.02 -16.31
C GLY A 247 3.97 -1.72 -15.83
N GLY A 248 4.06 -0.88 -14.81
CA GLY A 248 5.32 -0.52 -14.17
C GLY A 248 5.64 -1.32 -12.91
N GLY A 249 4.74 -2.19 -12.44
CA GLY A 249 4.87 -2.85 -11.12
C GLY A 249 4.72 -1.88 -9.94
N ARG A 250 3.99 -0.77 -10.14
CA ARG A 250 3.92 0.34 -9.15
C ARG A 250 2.51 0.66 -8.69
N MET A 251 1.51 0.38 -9.52
CA MET A 251 0.11 0.47 -9.13
C MET A 251 -0.27 -0.84 -8.44
N PRO A 252 -0.53 -0.85 -7.12
CA PRO A 252 -0.88 -2.07 -6.42
C PRO A 252 -2.25 -2.60 -6.84
N GLY A 253 -2.48 -3.89 -6.60
CA GLY A 253 -3.81 -4.49 -6.68
C GLY A 253 -4.63 -4.21 -5.42
N PHE A 254 -5.92 -3.97 -5.58
CA PHE A 254 -6.84 -3.69 -4.46
C PHE A 254 -7.84 -4.82 -4.19
N GLY A 255 -7.85 -5.89 -4.98
CA GLY A 255 -8.84 -6.98 -4.87
C GLY A 255 -8.72 -7.79 -3.58
N GLY A 256 -7.55 -7.79 -2.93
CA GLY A 256 -7.37 -8.37 -1.60
C GLY A 256 -7.82 -7.45 -0.46
N MET A 257 -7.98 -6.14 -0.71
CA MET A 257 -8.37 -5.18 0.33
C MET A 257 -9.84 -4.76 0.24
N LEU A 258 -10.33 -4.52 -0.97
CA LEU A 258 -11.66 -4.00 -1.24
C LEU A 258 -12.56 -5.10 -1.78
N THR A 259 -13.86 -4.98 -1.51
CA THR A 259 -14.87 -5.83 -2.14
C THR A 259 -15.01 -5.49 -3.62
N GLN A 260 -15.58 -6.40 -4.40
CA GLN A 260 -15.88 -6.15 -5.82
C GLN A 260 -16.80 -4.93 -6.02
N ASP A 261 -17.76 -4.73 -5.12
CA ASP A 261 -18.69 -3.59 -5.20
C ASP A 261 -17.98 -2.27 -4.89
N GLN A 262 -17.05 -2.26 -3.93
CA GLN A 262 -16.20 -1.10 -3.65
C GLN A 262 -15.29 -0.76 -4.84
N VAL A 263 -14.65 -1.77 -5.45
CA VAL A 263 -13.83 -1.55 -6.65
C VAL A 263 -14.70 -1.03 -7.80
N ARG A 264 -15.89 -1.59 -8.00
CA ARG A 264 -16.83 -1.12 -9.03
C ARG A 264 -17.23 0.34 -8.82
N ALA A 265 -17.58 0.72 -7.59
CA ALA A 265 -17.92 2.10 -7.27
C ALA A 265 -16.77 3.08 -7.58
N ILE A 266 -15.53 2.72 -7.25
CA ILE A 266 -14.33 3.51 -7.62
C ILE A 266 -14.21 3.61 -9.14
N VAL A 267 -14.36 2.50 -9.87
CA VAL A 267 -14.26 2.48 -11.34
C VAL A 267 -15.31 3.40 -11.96
N GLU A 268 -16.55 3.32 -11.52
CA GLU A 268 -17.64 4.17 -12.02
C GLU A 268 -17.37 5.65 -11.78
N TYR A 269 -16.87 6.02 -10.59
CA TYR A 269 -16.44 7.38 -10.31
C TYR A 269 -15.29 7.83 -11.21
N VAL A 270 -14.22 7.03 -11.32
CA VAL A 270 -13.02 7.39 -12.07
C VAL A 270 -13.27 7.46 -13.58
N ARG A 271 -14.23 6.70 -14.11
CA ARG A 271 -14.67 6.82 -15.51
C ARG A 271 -15.43 8.12 -15.78
N GLY A 272 -15.98 8.75 -14.74
CA GLY A 272 -16.67 10.03 -14.82
C GLY A 272 -15.78 11.27 -14.67
N LEU A 273 -14.47 11.10 -14.40
CA LEU A 273 -13.48 12.19 -14.29
C LEU A 273 -12.99 12.71 -15.64
#